data_AF-A0A7W1ZDI1-F1
#
_entry.id   AF-A0A7W1ZDI1-F1
#
_cell.length_a   1.000
_cell.length_b   1.000
_cell.length_c   1.000
_cell.angle_alpha   90.00
_cell.angle_beta   90.00
_cell.angle_gamma   90.00
#
_symmetry.space_group_name_H-M   'P 1'
#
loop_
_entity.id
_entity.type
_entity.pdbx_description
1 polymer ?
#
loop_
_entity_poly.entity_id
_entity_poly.type
_entity_poly.pdbx_seq_one_letter_code
_entity_poly.pdbx_strand_id
1 'polypeptide(L)'
;MKRKQITKEELVAEYLTGKISYRALEVKYGIHNRTICGWVLEFQGRVPTHREKMRRKREKESGVKEVELSNEVKILQAELRKARLQNKLLEEIIHISEEQTGIDFKKKFGTKQ
;
A
#
# COMPACT_ATOMS: atom_id res chain seq x y z
N MET A 1 -35.43 -34.40 16.72
CA MET A 1 -34.07 -34.27 17.28
C MET A 1 -34.00 -33.00 18.11
N LYS A 2 -33.73 -33.09 19.42
CA LYS A 2 -33.78 -31.95 20.34
C LYS A 2 -32.57 -31.04 20.11
N ARG A 3 -32.78 -29.83 19.59
CA ARG A 3 -31.76 -28.77 19.55
C ARG A 3 -31.54 -28.30 20.99
N LYS A 4 -30.51 -28.80 21.65
CA LYS A 4 -30.09 -28.27 22.96
C LYS A 4 -29.63 -26.83 22.72
N GLN A 5 -30.34 -25.87 23.29
CA GLN A 5 -29.91 -24.46 23.32
C GLN A 5 -28.63 -24.42 24.15
N ILE A 6 -27.48 -24.29 23.49
CA ILE A 6 -26.18 -24.21 24.17
C ILE A 6 -25.70 -22.78 24.13
N THR A 7 -25.16 -22.31 25.25
CA THR A 7 -24.65 -20.94 25.33
C THR A 7 -23.27 -20.87 24.69
N LYS A 8 -22.92 -19.69 24.18
CA LYS A 8 -21.63 -19.45 23.51
C LYS A 8 -20.45 -19.76 24.44
N GLU A 9 -20.61 -19.49 25.72
CA GLU A 9 -19.61 -19.66 26.78
C GLU A 9 -19.30 -21.14 27.06
N GLU A 10 -20.31 -22.01 27.09
CA GLU A 10 -20.12 -23.46 27.27
C GLU A 10 -19.30 -24.06 26.14
N LEU A 11 -19.56 -23.61 24.90
CA LEU A 11 -18.88 -24.09 23.72
C LEU A 11 -17.40 -23.63 23.70
N VAL A 12 -17.15 -22.38 24.08
CA VAL A 12 -15.79 -21.85 24.24
C VAL A 12 -15.04 -22.56 25.38
N ALA A 13 -15.70 -22.82 26.51
CA ALA A 13 -15.11 -23.55 27.63
C ALA A 13 -14.76 -25.00 27.25
N GLU A 14 -15.63 -25.70 26.52
CA GLU A 14 -15.37 -27.06 26.04
C GLU A 14 -14.18 -27.11 25.07
N TYR A 15 -14.05 -26.10 24.19
CA TYR A 15 -12.88 -25.93 23.33
C TYR A 15 -11.60 -25.68 24.15
N LEU A 16 -11.62 -24.75 25.09
CA LEU A 16 -10.46 -24.38 25.90
C LEU A 16 -10.02 -25.48 26.86
N THR A 17 -10.93 -26.36 27.28
CA THR A 17 -10.62 -27.56 28.08
C THR A 17 -9.85 -28.62 27.25
N GLY A 18 -9.63 -28.39 25.95
CA GLY A 18 -8.64 -29.10 25.15
C GLY A 18 -9.06 -30.48 24.63
N LYS A 19 -10.34 -30.86 24.76
CA LYS A 19 -10.80 -32.22 24.42
C LYS A 19 -11.33 -32.37 22.99
N ILE A 20 -11.59 -31.27 22.28
CA ILE A 20 -12.36 -31.31 21.02
C ILE A 20 -11.84 -30.27 20.02
N SER A 21 -11.67 -30.68 18.77
CA SER A 21 -11.34 -29.77 17.66
C SER A 21 -12.56 -28.97 17.21
N TYR A 22 -12.35 -27.80 16.60
CA TYR A 22 -13.45 -27.00 16.04
C TYR A 22 -14.34 -27.77 15.06
N ARG A 23 -13.79 -28.73 14.31
CA ARG A 23 -14.54 -29.59 13.37
C ARG A 23 -15.43 -30.59 14.11
N ALA A 24 -14.98 -31.11 15.25
CA ALA A 24 -15.78 -31.99 16.08
C ALA A 24 -16.88 -31.21 16.84
N LEU A 25 -16.63 -29.96 17.22
CA LEU A 25 -17.68 -29.06 17.77
C LEU A 25 -18.74 -28.71 16.71
N GLU A 26 -18.33 -28.54 15.45
CA GLU A 26 -19.25 -28.30 14.34
C GLU A 26 -20.20 -29.48 14.11
N VAL A 27 -19.69 -30.71 14.12
CA VAL A 27 -20.54 -31.92 13.99
C VAL A 27 -21.45 -32.09 15.22
N LYS A 28 -20.95 -31.79 16.42
CA LYS A 28 -21.68 -31.97 17.69
C LYS A 28 -22.81 -30.96 17.88
N TYR A 29 -22.60 -29.70 17.48
CA TYR A 29 -23.53 -28.59 17.72
C TYR A 29 -24.18 -28.03 16.46
N GLY A 30 -23.74 -28.44 15.27
CA GLY A 30 -24.24 -27.94 14.00
C GLY A 30 -23.89 -26.47 13.73
N ILE A 31 -22.90 -25.92 14.44
CA ILE A 31 -22.44 -24.54 14.30
C ILE A 31 -21.16 -24.54 13.48
N HIS A 32 -21.11 -23.68 12.46
CA HIS A 32 -19.95 -23.61 11.59
C HIS A 32 -18.67 -23.25 12.37
N ASN A 33 -17.58 -23.96 12.08
CA ASN A 33 -16.26 -23.83 12.71
C ASN A 33 -15.78 -22.37 12.82
N ARG A 34 -16.00 -21.57 11.77
CA ARG A 34 -15.58 -20.15 11.72
C ARG A 34 -16.26 -19.30 12.79
N THR A 35 -17.52 -19.58 13.10
CA THR A 35 -18.29 -18.87 14.13
C THR A 35 -17.72 -19.17 15.52
N ILE A 36 -17.39 -20.45 15.76
CA ILE A 36 -16.77 -20.90 17.02
C ILE A 36 -15.40 -20.25 17.21
N CYS A 37 -14.58 -20.24 16.17
CA CYS A 37 -13.28 -19.57 16.19
C CYS A 37 -13.42 -18.06 16.52
N GLY A 38 -14.45 -17.41 15.98
CA GLY A 38 -14.80 -16.03 16.31
C GLY A 38 -15.07 -15.81 17.81
N TRP A 39 -15.92 -16.66 18.41
CA TRP A 39 -16.24 -16.59 19.85
C TRP A 39 -15.03 -16.89 20.74
N VAL A 40 -14.17 -17.84 20.35
CA VAL A 40 -12.93 -18.13 21.07
C VAL A 40 -11.98 -16.94 21.02
N LEU A 41 -11.83 -16.30 19.86
CA LEU A 41 -10.97 -15.11 19.72
C LEU A 41 -11.51 -13.91 20.51
N GLU A 42 -12.85 -13.76 20.56
CA GLU A 42 -13.54 -12.76 21.36
C GLU A 42 -13.31 -12.98 22.85
N PHE A 43 -13.47 -14.23 23.32
CA PHE A 43 -13.18 -14.62 24.70
C PHE A 43 -11.71 -14.45 25.09
N GLN A 44 -10.77 -14.77 24.19
CA GLN A 44 -9.34 -14.59 24.41
C GLN A 44 -8.88 -13.12 24.32
N GLY A 45 -9.78 -12.17 24.05
CA GLY A 45 -9.44 -10.75 23.90
C GLY A 45 -8.52 -10.45 22.71
N ARG A 46 -8.40 -11.38 21.76
CA ARG A 46 -7.54 -11.26 20.57
C ARG A 46 -8.25 -10.61 19.39
N VAL A 47 -9.52 -10.22 19.54
CA VAL A 47 -10.24 -9.45 18.54
C VAL A 47 -9.62 -8.06 18.48
N PRO A 48 -8.97 -7.67 17.37
CA PRO A 48 -8.44 -6.34 17.25
C PRO A 48 -9.61 -5.36 17.31
N THR A 49 -9.56 -4.44 18.27
CA THR A 49 -10.57 -3.38 18.41
C THR A 49 -10.75 -2.67 17.07
N HIS A 50 -11.94 -2.15 16.80
CA HIS A 50 -12.20 -1.41 15.56
C HIS A 50 -11.14 -0.31 15.32
N ARG A 51 -10.72 0.38 16.39
CA ARG A 51 -9.64 1.38 16.40
C ARG A 51 -8.29 0.82 15.93
N GLU A 52 -7.94 -0.39 16.38
CA GLU A 52 -6.70 -1.10 16.01
C GLU A 52 -6.71 -1.50 14.53
N LYS A 53 -7.86 -1.97 14.03
CA LYS A 53 -8.03 -2.30 12.60
C LYS A 53 -7.89 -1.06 11.72
N MET A 54 -8.51 0.05 12.13
CA MET A 54 -8.40 1.33 11.40
C MET A 54 -6.97 1.86 11.40
N ARG A 55 -6.24 1.75 12.52
CA ARG A 55 -4.82 2.12 12.61
C ARG A 55 -3.97 1.33 11.61
N ARG A 56 -4.08 0.00 11.61
CA ARG A 56 -3.33 -0.87 10.68
C ARG A 56 -3.64 -0.59 9.21
N LYS A 57 -4.90 -0.23 8.90
CA LYS A 57 -5.30 0.16 7.54
C LYS A 57 -4.60 1.46 7.12
N ARG A 58 -4.61 2.47 8.00
CA ARG A 58 -3.94 3.76 7.75
C ARG A 58 -2.42 3.60 7.60
N GLU A 59 -1.77 2.77 8.42
CA GLU A 59 -0.33 2.48 8.32
C GLU A 59 0.05 1.81 7.01
N LYS A 60 -0.79 0.89 6.52
CA LYS A 60 -0.59 0.27 5.20
C LYS A 60 -0.79 1.29 4.07
N GLU A 61 -1.85 2.10 4.14
CA GLU A 61 -2.11 3.15 3.14
C GLU A 61 -1.00 4.20 3.13
N SER A 62 -0.46 4.59 4.28
CA SER A 62 0.67 5.53 4.35
C SER A 62 1.95 4.92 3.77
N GLY A 63 2.26 3.65 4.09
CA GLY A 63 3.43 2.97 3.55
C GLY A 63 3.37 2.81 2.02
N VAL A 64 2.20 2.52 1.46
CA VAL A 64 2.02 2.44 -0.01
C VAL A 64 2.26 3.81 -0.66
N LYS A 65 1.66 4.88 -0.10
CA LYS A 65 1.85 6.24 -0.61
C LYS A 65 3.30 6.71 -0.56
N GLU A 66 4.03 6.36 0.50
CA GLU A 66 5.45 6.72 0.63
C GLU A 66 6.31 6.06 -0.45
N VAL A 67 6.05 4.78 -0.76
CA VAL A 67 6.75 4.04 -1.82
C VAL A 67 6.42 4.62 -3.21
N GLU A 68 5.15 4.94 -3.47
CA GLU A 68 4.72 5.57 -4.72
C GLU A 68 5.42 6.93 -4.93
N LEU A 69 5.38 7.81 -3.92
CA LEU A 69 6.05 9.11 -3.96
C LEU A 69 7.56 8.96 -4.19
N SER A 70 8.22 7.98 -3.56
CA SER A 70 9.65 7.73 -3.76
C SER A 70 9.97 7.33 -5.20
N ASN A 71 9.12 6.53 -5.84
CA ASN A 71 9.30 6.12 -7.23
C ASN A 71 9.08 7.29 -8.19
N GLU A 72 8.05 8.10 -7.98
CA GLU A 72 7.80 9.32 -8.77
C GLU A 72 8.99 10.29 -8.70
N VAL A 73 9.52 10.53 -7.49
CA VAL A 73 10.69 11.40 -7.30
C VAL A 73 11.89 10.90 -8.08
N LYS A 74 12.15 9.58 -8.11
CA LYS A 74 13.26 9.01 -8.89
C LYS A 74 13.09 9.21 -10.40
N ILE A 75 11.88 9.02 -10.92
CA ILE A 75 11.58 9.21 -12.35
C ILE A 75 11.78 10.68 -12.72
N LEU A 76 11.18 11.59 -11.96
CA LEU A 76 11.29 13.04 -12.19
C LEU A 76 12.74 13.51 -12.13
N GLN A 77 13.55 12.99 -11.21
CA GLN A 77 14.99 13.30 -11.15
C GLN A 77 15.74 12.81 -12.39
N ALA A 78 15.39 11.65 -12.95
CA ALA A 78 16.01 11.14 -14.18
C ALA A 78 15.65 12.00 -15.40
N GLU A 79 14.38 12.40 -15.52
CA GLU A 79 13.91 13.29 -16.59
C GLU A 79 14.57 14.67 -16.50
N LEU A 80 14.68 15.22 -15.29
CA LEU A 80 15.38 16.48 -15.04
C LEU A 80 16.85 16.41 -15.49
N ARG A 81 17.55 15.31 -15.19
CA ARG A 81 18.93 15.10 -15.64
C ARG A 81 19.02 15.07 -17.17
N LYS A 82 18.10 14.38 -17.82
CA LYS A 82 18.05 14.30 -19.29
C LYS A 82 17.82 15.68 -19.91
N ALA A 83 16.84 16.44 -19.41
CA ALA A 83 16.55 17.79 -19.89
C ALA A 83 17.75 18.75 -19.70
N ARG A 84 18.40 18.70 -18.53
CA ARG A 84 19.62 19.50 -18.28
C ARG A 84 20.76 19.15 -19.22
N LEU A 85 20.96 17.87 -19.51
CA LEU A 85 21.98 17.42 -20.46
C LEU A 85 21.66 17.88 -21.88
N GLN A 86 20.41 17.78 -22.31
CA GLN A 86 19.96 18.27 -23.62
C GLN A 86 20.18 19.78 -23.75
N ASN A 87 19.83 20.55 -22.72
CA ASN A 87 20.05 22.00 -22.73
C ASN A 87 21.53 22.34 -22.85
N LYS A 88 22.41 21.68 -22.07
CA LYS A 88 23.85 21.89 -22.17
C LYS A 88 24.37 21.55 -23.57
N LEU A 89 23.92 20.45 -24.15
CA LEU A 89 24.31 20.09 -25.52
C LEU A 89 23.87 21.15 -26.54
N LEU A 90 22.65 21.66 -26.43
CA LEU A 90 22.14 22.70 -27.31
C LEU A 90 22.95 24.01 -27.18
N GLU A 91 23.32 24.38 -25.95
CA GLU A 91 24.19 25.54 -25.70
C GLU A 91 25.55 25.39 -26.39
N GLU A 92 26.19 24.23 -26.30
CA GLU A 92 27.48 24.01 -26.98
C GLU A 92 27.36 23.95 -28.50
N ILE A 93 26.27 23.39 -29.02
CA ILE A 93 26.01 23.40 -30.47
C ILE A 93 25.86 24.85 -30.96
N ILE A 94 25.14 25.70 -30.21
CA ILE A 94 25.01 27.13 -30.54
C ILE A 94 26.39 27.78 -30.55
N HIS A 95 27.21 27.56 -29.51
CA HIS A 95 28.56 28.11 -29.42
C HIS A 95 29.43 27.71 -30.61
N ILE A 96 29.50 26.42 -30.94
CA ILE A 96 30.28 25.92 -32.09
C ILE A 96 29.75 26.51 -33.41
N SER A 97 28.43 26.67 -33.53
CA SER A 97 27.83 27.24 -34.75
C SER A 97 28.18 28.72 -34.91
N GLU A 98 28.18 29.49 -33.81
CA GLU A 98 28.62 30.90 -33.77
C GLU A 98 30.09 31.02 -34.20
N GLU A 99 30.96 30.15 -33.69
CA GLU A 99 32.39 30.12 -34.06
C GLU A 99 32.60 29.82 -35.56
N GLN A 100 31.85 28.87 -36.12
CA GLN A 100 32.04 28.43 -37.51
C GLN A 100 31.44 29.37 -38.54
N THR A 101 30.30 29.99 -38.24
CA THR A 101 29.58 30.85 -39.21
C THR A 101 29.82 32.34 -38.98
N GLY A 102 30.32 32.74 -37.81
CA GLY A 102 30.47 34.15 -37.43
C GLY A 102 29.13 34.87 -37.22
N ILE A 103 28.01 34.14 -37.19
CA ILE A 103 26.67 34.69 -36.95
C ILE A 103 26.31 34.45 -35.49
N ASP A 104 25.94 35.52 -34.77
CA ASP A 104 25.44 35.44 -33.40
C ASP A 104 24.00 34.89 -33.40
N PHE A 105 23.87 33.59 -33.10
CA PHE A 105 22.58 32.89 -33.04
C PHE A 105 21.82 33.14 -31.75
N LYS A 106 22.49 33.66 -30.71
CA LYS A 106 21.87 34.05 -29.44
C LYS A 106 21.07 35.35 -29.55
N LYS A 107 21.31 36.15 -30.58
CA LYS A 107 20.55 37.38 -30.85
C LYS A 107 19.13 37.06 -31.31
N LYS A 108 18.11 37.71 -30.72
CA LYS A 108 16.74 37.66 -31.25
C LYS A 108 16.71 38.36 -32.60
N PHE A 109 16.61 37.60 -33.69
CA PHE A 109 16.29 38.11 -35.02
C PHE A 109 14.81 38.53 -35.05
N GLY A 110 14.50 39.65 -34.41
CA GLY A 110 13.22 40.32 -34.56
C GLY A 110 13.13 40.97 -35.94
N THR A 111 11.95 40.89 -36.55
CA THR A 111 11.61 41.45 -37.86
C THR A 111 12.01 42.92 -37.95
N LYS A 112 12.82 43.29 -38.95
CA LYS A 112 12.79 44.65 -39.48
C LYS A 112 11.62 44.71 -40.47
N GLN A 113 10.70 45.63 -40.20
CA GLN A 113 9.46 45.98 -40.91
C GLN A 113 8.20 45.23 -40.50
#